data_AF-A0A958VJK6-F1
#
_entry.id   AF-A0A958VJK6-F1
#
_cell.length_a   1.000
_cell.length_b   1.000
_cell.length_c   1.000
_cell.angle_alpha   90.00
_cell.angle_beta   90.00
_cell.angle_gamma   90.00
#
_symmetry.space_group_name_H-M   'P 1'
#
loop_
_entity.id
_entity.type
_entity.pdbx_description
1 polymer ?
#
loop_
_entity_poly.entity_id
_entity_poly.type
_entity_poly.pdbx_seq_one_letter_code
_entity_poly.pdbx_strand_id
1 'polypeptide(L)'
;MRLAIFFSALLAISPFCNTDAQDTVTVQCFTFSDITKRRDKFFFPTKGQDFRRVIMEYTLKCDPATTADQYPCGEWDYLSYTYVHDKRGIIDSTRRTQLSYVIAGTTPDSFP
;
A
#
# COMPACT_ATOMS: atom_id res chain seq x y z
N MET A 1 7.00 62.05 -30.52
CA MET A 1 7.20 61.52 -29.16
C MET A 1 6.02 60.61 -28.75
N ARG A 2 5.76 59.54 -29.50
CA ARG A 2 4.64 58.60 -29.22
C ARG A 2 4.90 57.15 -29.65
N LEU A 3 6.17 56.75 -29.84
CA LEU A 3 6.47 55.45 -30.47
C LEU A 3 7.60 54.65 -29.82
N ALA A 4 7.87 54.85 -28.53
CA ALA A 4 8.99 54.17 -27.85
C ALA A 4 8.67 53.56 -26.48
N ILE A 5 7.40 53.51 -26.06
CA ILE A 5 7.05 53.02 -24.70
C ILE A 5 6.30 51.68 -24.73
N PHE A 6 5.72 51.26 -25.86
CA PHE A 6 4.95 50.01 -25.91
C PHE A 6 5.77 48.73 -26.16
N PHE A 7 7.06 48.82 -26.49
CA PHE A 7 7.90 47.64 -26.75
C PHE A 7 8.66 47.12 -25.51
N SER A 8 8.51 47.76 -24.35
CA SER A 8 9.21 47.39 -23.11
C SER A 8 8.32 46.74 -22.05
N ALA A 9 7.10 46.34 -22.40
CA ALA A 9 6.14 45.72 -21.47
C ALA A 9 5.85 44.23 -21.78
N LEU A 10 6.59 43.61 -22.70
CA LEU A 10 6.39 42.20 -23.09
C LEU A 10 7.49 41.23 -22.61
N LEU A 11 8.38 41.66 -21.71
CA LEU A 11 9.50 40.85 -21.20
C LEU A 11 9.49 40.65 -19.68
N ALA A 12 8.32 40.71 -19.04
CA ALA A 12 8.20 40.59 -17.58
C ALA A 12 7.11 39.62 -17.11
N ILE A 13 6.70 38.67 -17.96
CA ILE A 13 5.84 37.56 -17.54
C ILE A 13 6.54 36.27 -17.96
N SER A 14 7.66 35.98 -17.29
CA SER A 14 8.15 34.61 -17.21
C SER A 14 7.09 33.81 -16.45
N PRO A 15 6.45 32.79 -17.06
CA PRO A 15 5.68 31.86 -16.26
C PRO A 15 6.67 31.17 -15.31
N PHE A 16 6.47 31.36 -14.01
CA PHE A 16 7.10 30.53 -13.00
C PHE A 16 6.63 29.10 -13.27
N CYS A 17 7.44 28.32 -13.98
CA CYS A 17 7.27 26.90 -14.09
C CYS A 17 7.54 26.33 -12.69
N ASN A 18 6.47 26.01 -11.96
CA ASN A 18 6.59 25.12 -10.81
C ASN A 18 6.90 23.74 -11.39
N THR A 19 8.19 23.43 -11.52
CA THR A 19 8.63 22.04 -11.66
C THR A 19 8.44 21.36 -10.32
N ASP A 20 7.25 20.80 -10.08
CA ASP A 20 7.04 19.84 -9.00
C ASP A 20 7.78 18.56 -9.36
N ALA A 21 9.09 18.54 -9.12
CA ALA A 21 9.93 17.35 -9.20
C ALA A 21 9.70 16.50 -7.94
N GLN A 22 8.47 16.02 -7.74
CA GLN A 22 8.18 15.02 -6.73
C GLN A 22 8.22 13.64 -7.40
N ASP A 23 9.39 13.00 -7.34
CA ASP A 23 9.62 11.64 -7.84
C ASP A 23 9.02 10.55 -6.93
N THR A 24 8.37 10.94 -5.82
CA THR A 24 7.73 10.02 -4.88
C THR A 24 6.24 10.34 -4.75
N VAL A 25 5.42 9.34 -5.02
CA VAL A 25 3.98 9.39 -4.78
C VAL A 25 3.66 8.69 -3.46
N THR A 26 2.97 9.40 -2.55
CA THR A 26 2.54 8.85 -1.26
C THR A 26 1.04 8.57 -1.28
N VAL A 27 0.64 7.37 -0.87
CA VAL A 27 -0.76 6.96 -0.76
C VAL A 27 -1.08 6.65 0.70
N GLN A 28 -1.83 7.53 1.37
CA GLN A 28 -2.29 7.28 2.74
C GLN A 28 -3.43 6.26 2.74
N CYS A 29 -3.19 5.11 3.37
CA CYS A 29 -4.18 4.04 3.47
C CYS A 29 -5.02 4.18 4.75
N PHE A 30 -4.45 3.86 5.91
CA PHE A 30 -5.16 3.90 7.20
C PHE A 30 -4.81 5.14 8.00
N THR A 31 -5.70 5.59 8.88
CA THR A 31 -5.41 6.67 9.84
C THR A 31 -5.82 6.22 11.24
N PHE A 32 -5.31 6.86 12.28
CA PHE A 32 -5.61 6.50 13.67
C PHE A 32 -6.99 6.98 14.17
N SER A 33 -7.85 7.51 13.29
CA SER A 33 -9.19 7.97 13.68
C SER A 33 -10.18 6.82 13.86
N ASP A 34 -9.95 5.68 13.21
CA ASP A 34 -10.78 4.47 13.32
C ASP A 34 -9.94 3.32 13.89
N ILE A 35 -10.23 2.92 15.12
CA ILE A 35 -9.47 1.89 15.85
C ILE A 35 -9.81 0.46 15.41
N THR A 36 -10.91 0.27 14.68
CA THR A 36 -11.43 -1.07 14.35
C THR A 36 -11.26 -1.45 12.88
N LYS A 37 -11.14 -0.46 11.98
CA LYS A 37 -10.97 -0.68 10.55
C LYS A 37 -9.60 -1.30 10.23
N ARG A 38 -9.64 -2.57 9.81
CA ARG A 38 -8.46 -3.37 9.41
C ARG A 38 -8.39 -3.70 7.92
N ARG A 39 -9.41 -3.33 7.15
CA ARG A 39 -9.51 -3.61 5.70
C ARG A 39 -10.27 -2.50 5.00
N ASP A 40 -9.74 -2.04 3.88
CA ASP A 40 -10.43 -1.11 2.98
C ASP A 40 -9.90 -1.24 1.53
N LYS A 41 -10.43 -0.45 0.61
CA LYS A 41 -9.91 -0.29 -0.76
C LYS A 41 -9.21 1.05 -0.90
N PHE A 42 -7.98 1.02 -1.38
CA PHE A 42 -7.17 2.22 -1.65
C PHE A 42 -6.81 2.28 -3.12
N PHE A 43 -6.90 3.47 -3.71
CA PHE A 43 -6.54 3.70 -5.11
C PHE A 43 -5.08 4.12 -5.20
N PHE A 44 -4.26 3.22 -5.74
CA PHE A 44 -2.89 3.53 -6.10
C PHE A 44 -2.85 4.11 -7.51
N PRO A 45 -1.87 4.98 -7.83
CA PRO A 45 -1.70 5.53 -9.17
C PRO A 45 -1.55 4.40 -10.21
N THR A 46 -2.24 4.52 -11.34
CA THR A 46 -2.29 3.51 -12.41
C THR A 46 -1.61 3.96 -13.70
N LYS A 47 -1.09 2.96 -14.44
CA LYS A 47 -0.54 2.92 -15.82
C LYS A 47 -0.09 4.25 -16.48
N GLY A 48 1.19 4.28 -16.84
CA GLY A 48 1.86 5.38 -17.55
C GLY A 48 3.09 5.90 -16.81
N GLN A 49 3.29 5.46 -15.57
CA GLN A 49 4.44 5.74 -14.72
C GLN A 49 5.10 4.44 -14.31
N ASP A 50 6.41 4.35 -14.52
CA ASP A 50 7.23 3.25 -14.03
C ASP A 50 7.74 3.59 -12.64
N PHE A 51 7.52 2.71 -11.67
CA PHE A 51 7.98 2.89 -10.30
C PHE A 51 9.21 2.01 -10.06
N ARG A 52 10.31 2.63 -9.61
CA ARG A 52 11.53 1.88 -9.26
C ARG A 52 11.37 1.07 -7.98
N ARG A 53 10.59 1.56 -7.02
CA ARG A 53 10.46 0.98 -5.68
C ARG A 53 9.10 1.34 -5.07
N VAL A 54 8.52 0.39 -4.35
CA VAL A 54 7.38 0.62 -3.45
C VAL A 54 7.85 0.45 -2.01
N ILE A 55 7.63 1.45 -1.16
CA ILE A 55 7.88 1.35 0.30
C ILE A 55 6.53 1.41 1.01
N MET A 56 6.35 0.50 1.97
CA MET A 56 5.26 0.54 2.92
C MET A 56 5.77 1.07 4.25
N GLU A 57 5.28 2.23 4.66
CA GLU A 57 5.47 2.74 6.02
C GLU A 57 4.32 2.25 6.89
N TYR A 58 4.64 1.42 7.87
CA TYR A 58 3.66 0.81 8.77
C TYR A 58 3.93 1.25 10.21
N THR A 59 2.97 1.95 10.79
CA THR A 59 3.03 2.43 12.18
C THR A 59 1.98 1.72 13.01
N LEU A 60 2.43 1.00 14.04
CA LEU A 60 1.57 0.42 15.06
C LEU A 60 1.47 1.41 16.24
N LYS A 61 0.26 1.87 16.55
CA LYS A 61 -0.01 2.81 17.64
C LYS A 61 -0.63 2.06 18.82
N CYS A 62 -0.14 2.33 20.02
CA CYS A 62 -0.85 1.98 21.25
C CYS A 62 -1.96 2.99 21.52
N ASP A 63 -3.20 2.54 21.64
CA ASP A 63 -4.37 3.41 21.74
C ASP A 63 -5.25 3.02 22.94
N PRO A 64 -5.58 3.95 23.85
CA PRO A 64 -6.45 3.67 24.98
C PRO A 64 -7.89 3.28 24.56
N ALA A 65 -8.28 3.56 23.31
CA ALA A 65 -9.55 3.13 22.74
C ALA A 65 -9.51 1.69 22.18
N THR A 66 -8.45 0.92 22.44
CA THR A 66 -8.39 -0.49 22.07
C THR A 66 -9.62 -1.25 22.59
N THR A 67 -10.14 -2.16 21.78
CA THR A 67 -11.38 -2.91 22.09
C THR A 67 -11.10 -4.36 22.47
N ALA A 68 -9.84 -4.80 22.43
CA ALA A 68 -9.45 -6.18 22.66
C ALA A 68 -9.22 -6.48 24.15
N ASP A 69 -8.60 -5.54 24.88
CA ASP A 69 -8.27 -5.65 26.30
C ASP A 69 -8.18 -4.26 26.95
N GLN A 70 -7.66 -4.19 28.18
CA GLN A 70 -7.52 -2.95 28.97
C GLN A 70 -6.17 -2.22 28.77
N TYR A 71 -5.26 -2.77 27.96
CA TYR A 71 -3.90 -2.25 27.79
C TYR A 71 -3.77 -1.56 26.42
N PRO A 72 -3.35 -0.30 26.34
CA PRO A 72 -3.29 0.42 25.06
C PRO A 72 -2.49 -0.27 23.94
N CYS A 73 -1.45 -1.03 24.28
CA CYS A 73 -0.62 -1.77 23.32
C CYS A 73 -1.04 -3.24 23.14
N GLY A 74 -2.10 -3.68 23.81
CA GLY A 74 -2.40 -5.10 24.02
C GLY A 74 -1.61 -5.69 25.20
N GLU A 75 -2.12 -6.78 25.76
CA GLU A 75 -1.46 -7.52 26.86
C GLU A 75 -0.29 -8.38 26.37
N TRP A 76 -0.41 -8.94 25.15
CA TRP A 76 0.50 -9.96 24.61
C TRP A 76 1.26 -9.49 23.37
N ASP A 77 2.24 -10.27 22.98
CA ASP A 77 3.00 -10.12 21.73
C ASP A 77 2.16 -10.55 20.52
N TYR A 78 1.34 -9.62 20.04
CA TYR A 78 0.52 -9.85 18.85
C TYR A 78 1.35 -9.83 17.56
N LEU A 79 1.09 -10.82 16.71
CA LEU A 79 1.61 -10.85 15.35
C LEU A 79 0.78 -9.92 14.46
N SER A 80 1.46 -9.07 13.68
CA SER A 80 0.83 -8.18 12.72
C SER A 80 1.30 -8.49 11.30
N TYR A 81 0.34 -8.51 10.38
CA TYR A 81 0.57 -8.84 8.97
C TYR A 81 -0.16 -7.86 8.08
N THR A 82 0.42 -7.56 6.92
CA THR A 82 -0.22 -6.76 5.88
C THR A 82 -0.57 -7.67 4.70
N TYR A 83 -1.82 -7.59 4.25
CA TYR A 83 -2.33 -8.36 3.13
C TYR A 83 -2.79 -7.44 2.01
N VAL A 84 -2.33 -7.73 0.78
CA VAL A 84 -2.85 -7.12 -0.44
C VAL A 84 -3.78 -8.13 -1.09
N HIS A 85 -5.05 -7.76 -1.26
CA HIS A 85 -6.05 -8.64 -1.85
C HIS A 85 -6.26 -8.29 -3.32
N ASP A 86 -5.91 -9.23 -4.19
CA ASP A 86 -6.28 -9.17 -5.60
C ASP A 86 -7.66 -9.81 -5.81
N LYS A 87 -8.57 -9.07 -6.44
CA LYS A 87 -9.94 -9.53 -6.75
C LYS A 87 -10.20 -9.71 -8.25
N ARG A 88 -9.15 -9.77 -9.09
CA ARG A 88 -9.28 -10.01 -10.53
C ARG A 88 -9.86 -11.40 -10.89
N GLY A 89 -10.06 -12.28 -9.89
CA GLY A 89 -10.51 -13.65 -10.11
C GLY A 89 -9.44 -14.55 -10.75
N ILE A 90 -8.23 -14.01 -10.92
CA ILE A 90 -7.06 -14.75 -11.39
C ILE A 90 -6.43 -15.38 -10.16
N ILE A 91 -6.56 -16.71 -10.06
CA ILE A 91 -5.91 -17.49 -9.02
C ILE A 91 -4.41 -17.52 -9.34
N ASP A 92 -3.58 -16.88 -8.52
CA ASP A 92 -2.11 -16.89 -8.70
C ASP A 92 -1.46 -18.20 -8.22
N SER A 93 -2.21 -19.05 -7.52
CA SER A 93 -1.78 -20.32 -6.95
C SER A 93 -2.94 -21.33 -6.87
N THR A 94 -3.07 -22.22 -7.87
CA THR A 94 -4.02 -23.33 -7.84
C THR A 94 -3.39 -24.54 -7.14
N ARG A 95 -3.97 -24.92 -5.98
CA ARG A 95 -3.88 -26.22 -5.28
C ARG A 95 -2.63 -27.09 -5.51
N ARG A 96 -1.77 -27.21 -4.49
CA ARG A 96 -0.84 -28.34 -4.35
C ARG A 96 -1.53 -29.54 -3.71
N THR A 97 -1.48 -30.69 -4.36
CA THR A 97 -1.67 -31.99 -3.72
C THR A 97 -0.32 -32.47 -3.18
N GLN A 98 -0.30 -32.86 -1.92
CA GLN A 98 0.81 -33.60 -1.32
C GLN A 98 0.29 -34.95 -0.86
N LEU A 99 1.19 -35.93 -0.80
CA LEU A 99 0.91 -37.26 -0.29
C LEU A 99 0.64 -37.15 1.21
N SER A 100 -0.40 -37.81 1.71
CA SER A 100 -0.69 -37.82 3.15
C SER A 100 0.41 -38.52 3.95
N TYR A 101 1.07 -39.53 3.37
CA TYR A 101 2.17 -40.28 3.98
C TYR A 101 2.92 -41.13 2.93
N VAL A 102 4.16 -41.52 3.25
CA VAL A 102 4.98 -42.47 2.48
C VAL A 102 5.39 -43.61 3.41
N ILE A 103 5.09 -44.86 3.03
CA ILE A 103 5.44 -46.06 3.80
C ILE A 103 6.30 -46.96 2.93
N ALA A 104 7.53 -47.22 3.37
CA ALA A 104 8.49 -48.06 2.65
C ALA A 104 8.66 -47.70 1.15
N GLY A 105 8.61 -46.39 0.83
CA GLY A 105 8.71 -45.90 -0.54
C GLY A 105 7.42 -45.97 -1.36
N THR A 106 6.31 -46.42 -0.78
CA THR A 106 4.99 -46.46 -1.43
C THR A 106 4.05 -45.41 -0.84
N THR A 107 3.01 -45.07 -1.59
CA THR A 107 1.99 -44.07 -1.20
C THR A 107 0.60 -44.71 -1.22
N PRO A 108 0.22 -45.47 -0.18
CA PRO A 108 -1.08 -46.13 -0.13
C PRO A 108 -2.22 -45.13 0.12
N ASP A 109 -3.39 -45.40 -0.44
CA ASP A 109 -4.59 -44.58 -0.25
C ASP A 109 -5.34 -44.89 1.06
N SER A 110 -5.00 -46.01 1.72
CA SER A 110 -5.57 -46.41 3.03
C SER A 110 -4.54 -47.13 3.89
N PHE A 111 -4.59 -46.89 5.20
CA PHE A 111 -3.93 -47.75 6.18
C PHE A 111 -4.82 -48.97 6.47
N PRO A 112 -4.24 -50.16 6.71
CA PRO A 112 -4.98 -51.28 7.29
C PRO A 112 -5.49 -50.99 8.71
#